data_AF-A0A699UJC8-F1
#
_entry.id   AF-A0A699UJC8-F1
#
_cell.length_a   1.000
_cell.length_b   1.000
_cell.length_c   1.000
_cell.angle_alpha   90.00
_cell.angle_beta   90.00
_cell.angle_gamma   90.00
#
_symmetry.space_group_name_H-M   'P 1'
#
loop_
_entity.id
_entity.type
_entity.pdbx_description
1 polymer ?
#
loop_
_entity_poly.entity_id
_entity_poly.type
_entity_poly.pdbx_seq_one_letter_code
_entity_poly.pdbx_strand_id
1 'polypeptide(L)'
;VGDSQLTGPELIRDTTEKIIQIKNHLLTAYSRQKSYTDRRAKPLEFEVGDMVLLKVSPWKGVVHFGKHEKLSPCYIGPFKILARVGHVSYTL
;
A
#
# COMPACT_ATOMS: atom_id res chain seq x y z
N VAL A 1 42.49 11.61 -29.91
CA VAL A 1 41.37 12.35 -29.27
C VAL A 1 41.45 12.01 -27.81
N GLY A 2 41.99 12.92 -27.00
CA GLY A 2 42.51 12.63 -25.67
C GLY A 2 41.45 12.79 -24.57
N ASP A 3 41.45 11.84 -23.63
CA ASP A 3 40.66 11.92 -22.40
C ASP A 3 41.19 13.08 -21.55
N SER A 4 40.46 14.19 -21.53
CA SER A 4 40.73 15.31 -20.61
C SER A 4 40.49 14.82 -19.18
N GLN A 5 41.57 14.48 -18.46
CA GLN A 5 41.49 14.18 -17.04
C GLN A 5 41.01 15.44 -16.30
N LEU A 6 39.80 15.38 -15.75
CA LEU A 6 39.23 16.45 -14.93
C LEU A 6 40.11 16.66 -13.70
N THR A 7 40.39 17.92 -13.38
CA THR A 7 41.24 18.27 -12.24
C THR A 7 40.52 17.92 -10.94
N GLY A 8 41.24 17.52 -9.89
CA GLY A 8 40.67 17.12 -8.58
C GLY A 8 39.45 17.92 -8.07
N PRO A 9 39.46 19.27 -8.07
CA PRO A 9 38.32 20.07 -7.60
C PRO A 9 37.09 20.04 -8.54
N GLU A 10 37.28 19.80 -9.85
CA GLU A 10 36.16 19.64 -10.80
C GLU A 10 35.45 18.31 -10.57
N LEU A 11 36.21 17.23 -10.31
CA LEU A 11 35.65 15.92 -9.95
C LEU A 11 34.81 15.99 -8.67
N ILE A 12 35.23 16.78 -7.68
CA ILE A 12 34.48 16.97 -6.43
C ILE A 12 33.15 17.71 -6.70
N ARG A 13 33.14 18.72 -7.57
CA ARG A 13 31.91 19.41 -7.97
C ARG A 13 30.96 18.47 -8.69
N ASP A 14 31.45 17.73 -9.67
CA ASP A 14 30.63 16.80 -10.47
C ASP A 14 30.04 15.69 -9.61
N THR A 15 30.81 15.16 -8.66
CA THR A 15 30.31 14.14 -7.72
C THR A 15 29.27 14.72 -6.76
N THR A 16 29.45 15.96 -6.30
CA THR A 16 28.47 16.63 -5.44
C THR A 16 27.15 16.87 -6.17
N GLU A 17 27.19 17.32 -7.42
CA GLU A 17 26.01 17.49 -8.26
C GLU A 17 25.28 16.16 -8.50
N LYS A 18 26.02 15.08 -8.80
CA LYS A 18 25.44 13.74 -8.96
C LYS A 18 24.81 13.22 -7.67
N ILE A 19 25.41 13.47 -6.50
CA ILE A 19 24.83 13.11 -5.20
C ILE A 19 23.49 13.82 -4.98
N ILE A 20 23.41 15.12 -5.31
CA ILE A 20 22.17 15.89 -5.21
C ILE A 20 21.10 15.32 -6.15
N GLN A 21 21.48 15.00 -7.39
CA GLN A 21 20.56 14.37 -8.35
C GLN A 21 20.02 13.04 -7.81
N ILE A 22 20.88 12.15 -7.32
CA ILE A 22 20.46 10.85 -6.76
C ILE A 22 19.48 11.05 -5.60
N LYS A 23 19.76 11.97 -4.67
CA LYS A 23 18.85 12.29 -3.55
C LYS A 23 17.49 12.77 -4.04
N ASN A 24 17.46 13.65 -5.05
CA ASN A 24 16.22 14.16 -5.62
C ASN A 24 15.41 13.05 -6.31
N HIS A 25 16.07 12.17 -7.06
CA HIS A 25 15.41 11.02 -7.69
C HIS A 25 14.80 10.07 -6.65
N LEU A 26 15.52 9.81 -5.56
CA LEU A 26 15.07 8.94 -4.46
C LEU A 26 13.84 9.53 -3.75
N LEU A 27 13.89 10.83 -3.43
CA LEU A 27 12.75 11.57 -2.88
C LEU A 27 11.54 11.56 -3.81
N THR A 28 11.76 11.72 -5.11
CA THR A 28 10.69 11.71 -6.12
C THR A 28 10.04 10.33 -6.25
N ALA A 29 10.84 9.26 -6.21
CA ALA A 29 10.32 7.90 -6.24
C ALA A 29 9.49 7.60 -4.98
N TYR A 30 10.01 7.96 -3.80
CA TYR A 30 9.30 7.82 -2.53
C TYR A 30 7.98 8.60 -2.51
N SER A 31 7.99 9.87 -2.92
CA SER A 31 6.78 10.71 -2.94
C SER A 31 5.72 10.16 -3.88
N ARG A 32 6.11 9.62 -5.05
CA ARG A 32 5.20 8.92 -5.98
C ARG A 32 4.57 7.71 -5.32
N GLN A 33 5.37 6.83 -4.72
CA GLN A 33 4.87 5.64 -4.01
C GLN A 33 3.88 6.03 -2.91
N LYS A 34 4.26 6.99 -2.06
CA LYS A 34 3.42 7.52 -0.99
C LYS A 34 2.10 8.09 -1.52
N SER A 35 2.14 8.86 -2.62
CA SER A 35 0.91 9.39 -3.22
C SER A 35 -0.02 8.29 -3.73
N TYR A 36 0.52 7.18 -4.25
CA TYR A 36 -0.29 6.06 -4.74
C TYR A 36 -0.91 5.27 -3.60
N THR A 37 -0.18 5.06 -2.50
CA THR A 37 -0.72 4.41 -1.31
C THR A 37 -1.76 5.27 -0.63
N ASP A 38 -1.46 6.56 -0.40
CA ASP A 38 -2.33 7.47 0.34
C ASP A 38 -3.64 7.74 -0.43
N ARG A 39 -3.58 7.87 -1.77
CA ARG A 39 -4.80 8.01 -2.61
C ARG A 39 -5.69 6.76 -2.60
N ARG A 40 -5.12 5.57 -2.40
CA ARG A 40 -5.86 4.30 -2.38
C ARG A 40 -6.28 3.89 -0.97
N ALA A 41 -5.63 4.46 0.05
CA ALA A 41 -6.06 4.37 1.43
C ALA A 41 -7.29 5.27 1.62
N LYS A 42 -8.48 4.71 1.44
CA LYS A 42 -9.68 5.34 1.99
C LYS A 42 -9.55 5.30 3.51
N PRO A 43 -9.80 6.39 4.25
CA PRO A 43 -10.02 6.30 5.68
C PRO A 43 -11.29 5.47 5.89
N LEU A 44 -11.11 4.16 6.06
CA LEU A 44 -12.19 3.22 6.21
C LEU A 44 -12.59 3.25 7.68
N GLU A 45 -13.53 4.14 7.99
CA GLU A 45 -14.18 4.20 9.28
C GLU A 45 -15.48 3.42 9.23
N PHE A 46 -15.76 2.69 10.30
CA PHE A 46 -17.02 2.00 10.48
C PHE A 46 -17.76 2.58 11.68
N GLU A 47 -19.07 2.73 11.55
CA GLU A 47 -19.96 3.12 12.62
C GLU A 47 -20.72 1.92 13.19
N VAL A 48 -21.19 2.08 14.44
CA VAL A 48 -22.04 1.07 15.07
C VAL A 48 -23.36 1.03 14.31
N GLY A 49 -23.70 -0.15 13.82
CA GLY A 49 -24.88 -0.36 13.00
C GLY A 49 -24.63 -0.52 11.50
N ASP A 50 -23.42 -0.25 11.02
CA ASP A 50 -23.04 -0.53 9.64
C ASP A 50 -23.10 -2.03 9.34
N MET A 51 -23.49 -2.35 8.11
CA MET A 51 -23.47 -3.72 7.59
C MET A 51 -22.19 -3.98 6.81
N VAL A 52 -21.38 -4.93 7.28
CA VAL A 52 -20.10 -5.32 6.66
C VAL A 52 -20.11 -6.76 6.20
N LEU A 53 -19.41 -7.05 5.11
CA LEU A 53 -19.17 -8.40 4.63
C LEU A 53 -17.85 -8.93 5.17
N LEU A 54 -17.87 -10.14 5.73
CA LEU A 54 -16.66 -10.76 6.27
C LEU A 54 -15.89 -11.50 5.19
N LYS A 55 -14.64 -11.09 4.94
CA LYS A 55 -13.75 -11.83 4.05
C LYS A 55 -13.31 -13.14 4.72
N VAL A 56 -13.48 -14.26 4.02
CA VAL A 56 -13.04 -15.57 4.50
C VAL A 56 -11.75 -16.03 3.83
N SER A 57 -11.01 -16.89 4.52
CA SER A 57 -9.88 -17.60 3.91
C SER A 57 -10.40 -18.61 2.87
N PRO A 58 -9.63 -18.92 1.81
CA PRO A 58 -10.07 -19.84 0.77
C PRO A 58 -10.56 -21.18 1.32
N TRP A 59 -9.84 -21.78 2.27
CA TRP A 59 -10.22 -23.06 2.87
C TRP A 59 -11.53 -22.98 3.66
N LYS A 60 -11.73 -21.90 4.45
CA LYS A 60 -12.98 -21.64 5.16
C LYS A 60 -14.14 -21.44 4.16
N GLY A 61 -13.88 -20.76 3.04
CA GLY A 61 -14.81 -20.60 1.93
C GLY A 61 -15.22 -21.94 1.31
N VAL A 62 -14.29 -22.88 1.10
CA VAL A 62 -14.61 -24.23 0.62
C VAL A 62 -15.52 -24.97 1.59
N VAL A 63 -15.23 -24.90 2.89
CA VAL A 63 -16.06 -25.56 3.92
C VAL A 63 -17.46 -24.94 3.98
N HIS A 64 -17.57 -23.62 3.84
CA HIS A 64 -18.84 -22.92 4.00
C HIS A 64 -19.71 -22.95 2.73
N PHE A 65 -19.11 -22.77 1.56
CA PHE A 65 -19.81 -22.74 0.27
C PHE A 65 -19.80 -24.09 -0.45
N GLY A 66 -19.04 -25.07 0.04
CA GLY A 66 -18.94 -26.43 -0.53
C GLY A 66 -18.28 -26.49 -1.92
N LYS A 67 -17.73 -25.37 -2.41
CA LYS A 67 -17.20 -25.26 -3.77
C LYS A 67 -15.78 -24.70 -3.73
N HIS A 68 -14.83 -25.43 -4.31
CA HIS A 68 -13.49 -24.95 -4.59
C HIS A 68 -13.38 -24.61 -6.08
N GLU A 69 -14.10 -23.58 -6.49
CA GLU A 69 -14.03 -23.05 -7.84
C GLU A 69 -13.31 -21.70 -7.87
N LYS A 70 -12.77 -21.35 -9.03
CA LYS A 70 -12.10 -20.07 -9.27
C LYS A 70 -12.98 -18.84 -8.96
N LEU A 71 -14.31 -19.02 -9.05
CA LEU A 71 -15.32 -17.98 -8.79
C LEU A 71 -16.11 -18.24 -7.50
N SER A 72 -15.53 -18.97 -6.55
CA SER A 72 -16.17 -19.16 -5.23
C SER A 72 -16.31 -17.83 -4.49
N PRO A 73 -17.43 -17.59 -3.77
CA PRO A 73 -17.59 -16.39 -2.96
C PRO A 73 -16.53 -16.30 -1.87
N CYS A 74 -15.85 -15.16 -1.78
CA CYS A 74 -14.82 -14.91 -0.75
C CYS A 74 -15.34 -14.14 0.47
N TYR A 75 -16.62 -13.80 0.49
CA TYR A 75 -17.24 -12.99 1.53
C TYR A 75 -18.50 -13.67 2.08
N ILE A 76 -18.66 -13.65 3.40
CA ILE A 76 -19.88 -14.07 4.09
C ILE A 76 -20.74 -12.83 4.36
N GLY A 77 -22.05 -13.05 4.39
CA GLY A 77 -23.14 -12.06 4.39
C GLY A 77 -23.01 -10.85 5.33
N PRO A 78 -24.02 -9.97 5.32
CA PRO A 78 -23.94 -8.72 6.06
C PRO A 78 -24.02 -8.97 7.57
N PHE A 79 -22.97 -8.57 8.29
CA PHE A 79 -22.95 -8.52 9.74
C PHE A 79 -23.08 -7.08 10.21
N LYS A 80 -23.83 -6.88 11.29
CA LYS A 80 -23.98 -5.57 11.91
C LYS A 80 -22.83 -5.34 12.89
N ILE A 81 -22.17 -4.20 12.81
CA ILE A 81 -21.17 -3.81 13.80
C ILE A 81 -21.86 -3.48 15.12
N LEU A 82 -21.48 -4.19 16.19
CA LEU A 82 -22.02 -4.01 17.54
C LEU A 82 -21.26 -2.94 18.33
N ALA A 83 -19.94 -2.90 18.21
CA ALA A 83 -19.11 -1.89 18.85
C ALA A 83 -17.84 -1.60 18.04
N ARG A 84 -17.34 -0.35 18.16
CA ARG A 84 -16.09 0.10 17.54
C ARG A 84 -14.96 0.00 18.56
N VAL A 85 -13.91 -0.73 18.20
CA VAL A 85 -12.69 -0.90 19.03
C VAL A 85 -11.59 0.06 18.62
N GLY A 86 -11.55 0.44 17.33
CA GLY A 86 -10.57 1.37 16.79
C GLY A 86 -11.03 1.98 15.47
N HIS A 87 -10.12 2.67 14.78
CA HIS A 87 -10.47 3.39 13.55
C HIS A 87 -11.09 2.48 12.47
N VAL A 88 -10.46 1.30 12.28
CA VAL A 88 -10.86 0.23 11.34
C VAL A 88 -11.34 -1.04 12.07
N SER A 89 -11.17 -1.12 13.40
CA SER A 89 -11.41 -2.32 14.20
C SER A 89 -12.77 -2.30 14.88
N TYR A 90 -13.52 -3.40 14.78
CA TYR A 90 -14.88 -3.53 15.29
C TYR A 90 -15.18 -4.93 15.83
N THR A 91 -16.24 -5.06 16.60
CA THR A 91 -16.83 -6.33 17.04
C THR A 91 -18.18 -6.54 16.38
N LEU A 92 -18.41 -7.76 15.90
CA LEU A 92 -19.66 -8.24 15.30
C LEU A 92 -20.46 -9.11 16.27
#